data_AF-A0A563UJ98-F1
#
_entry.id   AF-A0A563UJ98-F1
#
_cell.length_a   1.000
_cell.length_b   1.000
_cell.length_c   1.000
_cell.angle_alpha   90.00
_cell.angle_beta   90.00
_cell.angle_gamma   90.00
#
_symmetry.space_group_name_H-M   'P 1'
#
loop_
_entity.id
_entity.type
_entity.pdbx_description
1 polymer ?
#
loop_
_entity_poly.entity_id
_entity_poly.type
_entity_poly.pdbx_seq_one_letter_code
_entity_poly.pdbx_strand_id
1 'polypeptide(L)'
;MMKNKLLKFGLISGVVVSAGMLINVTLCYRSNSFEGGMVLGYTFMILALAIMYPYVKSYRDANGGTISFGMAFKQGLYVALIASTMYTAVWMIYYYTVVPDFMNKLVAYNTKQIQESGKSAQEIKDSIAEMESFKDIYRSPFKIALFTFFVEIFPIGLIVSLIVALLLKKNNKAEALTTA
;
A
#
# COMPACT_ATOMS: atom_id res chain seq x y z
N MET A 1 -26.20 7.19 -7.06
CA MET A 1 -25.59 8.00 -5.97
C MET A 1 -24.40 7.31 -5.27
N MET A 2 -24.41 5.99 -4.99
CA MET A 2 -23.32 5.30 -4.26
C MET A 2 -22.03 5.04 -5.06
N LYS A 3 -22.09 4.74 -6.37
CA LYS A 3 -20.89 4.55 -7.23
C LYS A 3 -19.98 5.80 -7.23
N ASN A 4 -20.59 6.98 -7.13
CA ASN A 4 -19.85 8.24 -7.08
C ASN A 4 -19.11 8.40 -5.75
N LYS A 5 -19.62 7.84 -4.64
CA LYS A 5 -18.90 7.81 -3.36
C LYS A 5 -17.74 6.83 -3.43
N LEU A 6 -17.95 5.62 -3.97
CA LEU A 6 -16.88 4.63 -4.14
C LEU A 6 -15.68 5.22 -4.90
N LEU A 7 -15.94 5.82 -6.07
CA LEU A 7 -14.90 6.45 -6.89
C LEU A 7 -14.23 7.60 -6.14
N LYS A 8 -14.99 8.49 -5.48
CA LYS A 8 -14.41 9.59 -4.70
C LYS A 8 -13.47 9.10 -3.60
N PHE A 9 -13.89 8.16 -2.77
CA PHE A 9 -13.07 7.66 -1.67
C PHE A 9 -11.89 6.81 -2.17
N GLY A 10 -12.08 6.02 -3.23
CA GLY A 10 -11.00 5.30 -3.91
C GLY A 10 -9.95 6.24 -4.48
N LEU A 11 -10.36 7.30 -5.17
CA LEU A 11 -9.47 8.32 -5.73
C LEU A 11 -8.74 9.10 -4.62
N ILE A 12 -9.44 9.48 -3.53
CA ILE A 12 -8.80 10.17 -2.40
C ILE A 12 -7.74 9.26 -1.77
N SER A 13 -8.07 7.99 -1.50
CA SER A 13 -7.12 7.02 -0.96
C SER A 13 -5.92 6.83 -1.90
N GLY A 14 -6.17 6.70 -3.21
CA GLY A 14 -5.14 6.65 -4.25
C GLY A 14 -4.24 7.88 -4.27
N VAL A 15 -4.81 9.09 -4.23
CA VAL A 15 -4.03 10.34 -4.20
C VAL A 15 -3.19 10.43 -2.94
N VAL A 16 -3.73 10.09 -1.77
CA VAL A 16 -3.00 10.16 -0.49
C VAL A 16 -1.81 9.19 -0.50
N VAL A 17 -2.01 7.93 -0.94
CA VAL A 17 -0.91 6.95 -0.98
C VAL A 17 0.12 7.32 -2.04
N SER A 18 -0.30 7.76 -3.22
CA SER A 18 0.61 8.21 -4.28
C SER A 18 1.40 9.45 -3.87
N ALA A 19 0.76 10.45 -3.25
CA ALA A 19 1.44 11.65 -2.78
C ALA A 19 2.44 11.33 -1.67
N GLY A 20 2.06 10.48 -0.71
CA GLY A 20 2.95 10.00 0.34
C GLY A 20 4.18 9.28 -0.21
N MET A 21 3.99 8.42 -1.22
CA MET A 21 5.07 7.76 -1.94
C MET A 21 6.00 8.76 -2.63
N LEU A 22 5.45 9.73 -3.36
CA LEU A 22 6.25 10.75 -4.04
C LEU A 22 7.09 11.55 -3.05
N ILE A 23 6.49 11.98 -1.93
CA ILE A 23 7.19 12.71 -0.86
C ILE A 23 8.32 11.85 -0.31
N ASN A 24 8.03 10.60 0.04
CA ASN A 24 9.01 9.67 0.60
C ASN A 24 10.20 9.46 -0.34
N VAL A 25 9.93 9.07 -1.58
CA VAL A 25 10.96 8.76 -2.56
C VAL A 25 11.77 10.01 -2.90
N THR A 26 11.12 11.18 -3.00
CA THR A 26 11.83 12.46 -3.19
C THR A 26 12.76 12.79 -2.03
N LEU A 27 12.29 12.59 -0.78
CA LEU A 27 13.10 12.84 0.41
C LEU A 27 14.31 11.91 0.43
N CYS A 28 14.11 10.59 0.26
CA CYS A 28 15.19 9.61 0.18
C CYS A 28 16.19 9.92 -0.94
N TYR A 29 15.67 10.35 -2.10
CA TYR A 29 16.50 10.69 -3.26
C TYR A 29 17.35 11.94 -3.04
N ARG A 30 16.79 12.96 -2.35
CA ARG A 30 17.50 14.22 -2.06
C ARG A 30 18.48 14.09 -0.89
N SER A 31 18.12 13.35 0.15
CA SER A 31 18.98 13.14 1.33
C SER A 31 20.10 12.13 1.06
N ASN A 32 19.97 11.31 0.00
CA ASN A 32 20.82 10.16 -0.28
C ASN A 32 20.91 9.17 0.90
N SER A 33 19.92 9.23 1.80
CA SER A 33 19.73 8.32 2.91
C SER A 33 18.34 7.72 2.79
N PHE A 34 18.27 6.40 2.85
CA PHE A 34 17.02 5.63 2.81
C PHE A 34 16.53 5.29 4.22
N GLU A 35 17.17 5.86 5.24
CA GLU A 35 16.87 5.65 6.64
C GLU A 35 15.51 6.30 6.99
N GLY A 36 14.61 5.52 7.60
CA GLY A 36 13.24 5.95 7.89
C GLY A 36 12.29 5.98 6.67
N GLY A 37 12.79 5.81 5.45
CA GLY A 37 11.99 5.74 4.23
C GLY A 37 10.92 4.64 4.30
N MET A 38 11.27 3.44 4.78
CA MET A 38 10.26 2.37 4.95
C MET A 38 9.16 2.76 5.94
N VAL A 39 9.53 3.31 7.11
CA VAL A 39 8.56 3.70 8.16
C VAL A 39 7.60 4.77 7.63
N LEU A 40 8.13 5.79 6.96
CA LEU A 40 7.32 6.85 6.38
C LEU A 40 6.39 6.32 5.28
N GLY A 41 6.86 5.36 4.47
CA GLY A 41 6.09 4.75 3.39
C GLY A 41 4.89 3.97 3.93
N TYR A 42 5.14 3.09 4.89
CA TYR A 42 4.07 2.35 5.57
C TYR A 42 3.12 3.27 6.33
N THR A 43 3.61 4.37 6.91
CA THR A 43 2.75 5.38 7.56
C THR A 43 1.74 5.96 6.57
N PHE A 44 2.19 6.41 5.40
CA PHE A 44 1.29 6.92 4.36
C PHE A 44 0.34 5.85 3.81
N MET A 45 0.80 4.61 3.67
CA MET A 45 -0.07 3.49 3.26
C MET A 45 -1.20 3.25 4.27
N ILE A 46 -0.88 3.20 5.57
CA ILE A 46 -1.89 3.02 6.62
C ILE A 46 -2.86 4.21 6.65
N LEU A 47 -2.37 5.44 6.53
CA LEU A 47 -3.21 6.63 6.47
C LEU A 47 -4.17 6.60 5.27
N ALA A 48 -3.67 6.23 4.10
CA ALA A 48 -4.49 6.11 2.89
C ALA A 48 -5.55 5.01 3.02
N LEU A 49 -5.20 3.88 3.63
CA LEU A 49 -6.14 2.77 3.84
C LEU A 49 -7.11 3.04 4.99
N ALA A 50 -6.77 3.90 5.95
CA ALA A 50 -7.69 4.34 7.01
C ALA A 50 -8.93 5.07 6.44
N ILE A 51 -8.81 5.68 5.25
CA ILE A 51 -9.91 6.32 4.51
C ILE A 51 -10.97 5.30 4.06
N MET A 52 -10.62 4.01 3.99
CA MET A 52 -11.55 2.92 3.71
C MET A 52 -12.63 2.77 4.79
N TYR A 53 -12.27 2.99 6.06
CA TYR A 53 -13.20 2.86 7.18
C TYR A 53 -14.41 3.82 7.10
N PRO A 54 -14.24 5.16 6.99
CA PRO A 54 -15.37 6.08 6.88
C PRO A 54 -16.18 5.87 5.60
N TYR A 55 -15.57 5.38 4.52
CA TYR A 55 -16.29 4.99 3.30
C TYR A 55 -17.27 3.84 3.56
N VAL A 56 -16.77 2.72 4.09
CA VAL A 56 -17.60 1.53 4.36
C VAL A 56 -18.64 1.82 5.44
N LYS A 57 -18.30 2.66 6.43
CA LYS A 57 -19.26 3.15 7.43
C LYS A 57 -20.37 3.99 6.79
N SER A 58 -20.04 4.95 5.92
CA SER A 58 -21.05 5.74 5.19
C SER A 58 -21.92 4.86 4.28
N TYR A 59 -21.36 3.80 3.70
CA TYR A 59 -22.10 2.83 2.90
C TYR A 59 -23.09 2.03 3.76
N ARG A 60 -22.68 1.60 4.96
CA ARG A 60 -23.57 0.94 5.93
C ARG A 60 -24.72 1.85 6.36
N ASP A 61 -24.39 3.08 6.76
CA ASP A 61 -25.37 4.02 7.30
C ASP A 61 -26.42 4.41 6.22
N ALA A 62 -25.99 4.50 4.96
CA ALA A 62 -26.91 4.72 3.83
C ALA A 62 -27.82 3.53 3.50
N ASN A 63 -27.48 2.30 3.94
CA ASN A 63 -28.26 1.08 3.71
C ASN A 63 -29.02 0.63 4.97
N GLY A 64 -29.45 1.58 5.81
CA GLY A 64 -30.24 1.28 7.01
C GLY A 64 -29.41 0.78 8.20
N GLY A 65 -28.12 1.11 8.26
CA GLY A 65 -27.29 0.90 9.44
C GLY A 65 -26.76 -0.53 9.63
N THR A 66 -27.05 -1.44 8.70
CA THR A 66 -26.54 -2.82 8.74
C THR A 66 -25.79 -3.17 7.46
N ILE A 67 -24.72 -3.94 7.60
CA ILE A 67 -23.92 -4.43 6.47
C ILE A 67 -23.39 -5.82 6.78
N SER A 68 -23.49 -6.73 5.81
CA SER A 68 -22.90 -8.06 5.94
C SER A 68 -21.39 -8.00 5.73
N PHE A 69 -20.66 -8.94 6.34
CA PHE A 69 -19.20 -9.03 6.19
C PHE A 69 -18.75 -9.06 4.72
N GLY A 70 -19.39 -9.90 3.90
CA GLY A 70 -19.05 -10.02 2.47
C GLY A 70 -19.28 -8.72 1.70
N MET A 71 -20.33 -7.96 2.03
CA MET A 71 -20.56 -6.65 1.41
C MET A 71 -19.55 -5.61 1.87
N ALA A 72 -19.23 -5.56 3.17
CA ALA A 72 -18.23 -4.65 3.70
C ALA A 72 -16.83 -4.90 3.11
N PHE A 73 -16.44 -6.17 3.02
CA PHE A 73 -15.19 -6.60 2.39
C PHE A 73 -15.15 -6.23 0.91
N LYS A 74 -16.22 -6.51 0.15
CA LYS A 74 -16.30 -6.18 -1.28
C LYS A 74 -16.16 -4.67 -1.53
N GLN A 75 -16.75 -3.84 -0.67
CA GLN A 75 -16.61 -2.39 -0.75
C GLN A 75 -15.17 -1.92 -0.45
N GLY A 76 -14.53 -2.49 0.56
CA GLY A 76 -13.13 -2.22 0.86
C GLY A 76 -12.19 -2.68 -0.26
N LEU A 77 -12.45 -3.84 -0.86
CA LEU A 77 -11.68 -4.39 -1.97
C LEU A 77 -11.70 -3.47 -3.19
N TYR A 78 -12.85 -2.88 -3.52
CA TYR A 78 -12.93 -1.92 -4.63
C TYR A 78 -12.10 -0.65 -4.38
N VAL A 79 -12.09 -0.15 -3.15
CA VAL A 79 -11.24 0.99 -2.77
C VAL A 79 -9.77 0.61 -2.87
N ALA A 80 -9.38 -0.55 -2.34
CA ALA A 80 -8.01 -1.05 -2.43
C ALA A 80 -7.56 -1.21 -3.88
N LEU A 81 -8.42 -1.73 -4.78
CA LEU A 81 -8.11 -1.89 -6.19
C LEU A 81 -7.83 -0.54 -6.87
N ILE A 82 -8.71 0.45 -6.66
CA ILE A 82 -8.54 1.80 -7.25
C ILE A 82 -7.26 2.45 -6.73
N ALA A 83 -7.04 2.42 -5.40
CA ALA A 83 -5.85 3.01 -4.79
C ALA A 83 -4.56 2.34 -5.28
N SER A 84 -4.57 1.00 -5.40
CA SER A 84 -3.42 0.22 -5.90
C SER A 84 -3.10 0.56 -7.35
N THR A 85 -4.10 0.65 -8.22
CA THR A 85 -3.89 1.01 -9.64
C THR A 85 -3.31 2.42 -9.76
N MET A 86 -3.82 3.38 -8.99
CA MET A 86 -3.29 4.76 -8.99
C MET A 86 -1.85 4.81 -8.49
N TYR A 87 -1.56 4.13 -7.38
CA TYR A 87 -0.22 4.03 -6.82
C TYR A 87 0.77 3.49 -7.84
N THR A 88 0.46 2.35 -8.47
CA THR A 88 1.32 1.73 -9.49
C THR A 88 1.51 2.66 -10.69
N ALA A 89 0.45 3.29 -11.19
CA ALA A 89 0.55 4.20 -12.33
C ALA A 89 1.45 5.42 -12.03
N VAL A 90 1.26 6.05 -10.86
CA VAL A 90 2.09 7.18 -10.43
C VAL A 90 3.54 6.75 -10.21
N TRP A 91 3.76 5.58 -9.59
CA TRP A 91 5.09 5.02 -9.39
C TRP A 91 5.84 4.82 -10.71
N MET A 92 5.19 4.20 -11.69
CA MET A 92 5.80 3.98 -13.01
C MET A 92 6.20 5.30 -13.67
N ILE A 93 5.29 6.28 -13.71
CA ILE A 93 5.58 7.58 -14.31
C ILE A 93 6.75 8.24 -13.58
N TYR A 94 6.71 8.26 -12.25
CA TYR A 94 7.74 8.92 -11.45
C TYR A 94 9.11 8.26 -11.56
N TYR A 95 9.15 6.93 -11.50
CA TYR A 95 10.37 6.14 -11.63
C TYR A 95 11.03 6.35 -12.98
N TYR A 96 10.28 6.26 -14.09
CA TYR A 96 10.86 6.39 -15.43
C TYR A 96 11.18 7.83 -15.84
N THR A 97 10.57 8.86 -15.22
CA THR A 97 10.76 10.27 -15.61
C THR A 97 11.62 11.08 -14.66
N VAL A 98 11.51 10.86 -13.34
CA VAL A 98 12.15 11.72 -12.33
C VAL A 98 13.33 11.03 -11.66
N VAL A 99 13.21 9.73 -11.36
CA VAL A 99 14.23 8.99 -10.59
C VAL A 99 14.61 7.65 -11.23
N PRO A 100 15.06 7.63 -12.51
CA PRO A 100 15.36 6.39 -13.22
C PRO A 100 16.53 5.61 -12.60
N ASP A 101 17.40 6.29 -11.87
CA ASP A 101 18.55 5.71 -11.17
C ASP A 101 18.26 5.37 -9.70
N PHE A 102 17.02 5.53 -9.23
CA PHE A 102 16.63 5.26 -7.84
C PHE A 102 17.04 3.88 -7.36
N MET A 103 16.79 2.85 -8.17
CA MET A 103 17.16 1.48 -7.80
C MET A 103 18.66 1.27 -7.70
N ASN A 104 19.45 1.94 -8.54
CA ASN A 104 20.91 1.85 -8.46
C ASN A 104 21.41 2.48 -7.16
N LYS A 105 20.86 3.64 -6.77
CA LYS A 105 21.17 4.29 -5.49
C LYS A 105 20.72 3.46 -4.29
N LEU A 106 19.52 2.89 -4.35
CA LEU A 106 18.96 2.04 -3.29
C LEU A 106 19.82 0.79 -3.08
N VAL A 107 20.24 0.13 -4.17
CA VAL A 107 21.12 -1.03 -4.11
C VAL A 107 22.48 -0.64 -3.55
N ALA A 108 23.09 0.43 -4.04
CA ALA A 108 24.39 0.89 -3.53
C ALA A 108 24.34 1.22 -2.03
N TYR A 109 23.29 1.91 -1.58
CA TYR A 109 23.08 2.22 -0.16
C TYR A 109 22.90 0.95 0.69
N ASN A 110 22.01 0.05 0.28
CA ASN A 110 21.78 -1.20 1.02
C ASN A 110 23.00 -2.12 1.04
N THR A 111 23.76 -2.22 -0.07
CA THR A 111 25.01 -2.98 -0.09
C THR A 111 25.98 -2.45 0.94
N LYS A 112 26.16 -1.12 1.02
CA LYS A 112 27.02 -0.49 2.02
C LYS A 112 26.56 -0.80 3.45
N GLN A 113 25.26 -0.62 3.73
CA GLN A 113 24.68 -0.93 5.05
C GLN A 113 24.85 -2.40 5.43
N ILE A 114 24.66 -3.33 4.49
CA ILE A 114 24.78 -4.77 4.74
C ILE A 114 26.25 -5.16 4.99
N GLN A 115 27.19 -4.57 4.26
CA GLN A 115 28.62 -4.76 4.51
C GLN A 115 29.04 -4.23 5.88
N GLU A 116 28.44 -3.13 6.34
CA GLU A 116 28.69 -2.53 7.65
C GLU A 116 27.90 -3.19 8.80
N SER A 117 26.92 -4.06 8.48
CA SER A 117 26.04 -4.72 9.47
C SER A 117 26.67 -5.86 10.26
N GLY A 118 27.92 -6.23 9.96
CA GLY A 118 28.65 -7.30 10.65
C GLY A 118 28.16 -8.73 10.33
N LYS A 119 27.33 -8.90 9.30
CA LYS A 119 26.87 -10.22 8.80
C LYS A 119 28.02 -11.04 8.20
N SER A 120 27.83 -12.35 8.10
CA SER A 120 28.81 -13.24 7.47
C SER A 120 28.96 -12.93 5.97
N ALA A 121 30.12 -13.26 5.40
CA ALA A 121 30.38 -13.06 3.97
C ALA A 121 29.36 -13.77 3.06
N GLN A 122 28.84 -14.92 3.50
CA GLN A 122 27.81 -15.67 2.79
C GLN A 122 26.47 -14.92 2.80
N GLU A 123 26.02 -14.42 3.95
CA GLU A 123 24.78 -13.63 4.05
C GLU A 123 24.84 -12.33 3.26
N ILE A 124 26.01 -11.68 3.23
CA ILE A 124 26.24 -10.48 2.41
C ILE A 124 26.08 -10.83 0.93
N LYS A 125 26.68 -11.94 0.49
CA LYS A 125 26.61 -12.39 -0.91
C LYS A 125 25.19 -12.75 -1.32
N ASP A 126 24.46 -13.46 -0.46
CA ASP A 126 23.08 -13.86 -0.72
C ASP A 126 22.15 -12.64 -0.78
N SER A 127 22.32 -11.67 0.14
CA SER A 127 21.55 -10.43 0.12
C SER A 127 21.82 -9.59 -1.13
N ILE A 128 23.07 -9.51 -1.59
CA ILE A 128 23.42 -8.80 -2.84
C ILE A 128 22.80 -9.51 -4.04
N ALA A 129 22.85 -10.84 -4.10
CA ALA A 129 22.25 -11.62 -5.17
C ALA A 129 20.73 -11.42 -5.25
N GLU A 130 20.05 -11.36 -4.10
CA GLU A 130 18.62 -11.06 -4.02
C GLU A 130 18.32 -9.65 -4.57
N MET A 131 19.09 -8.64 -4.18
CA MET A 131 18.94 -7.28 -4.70
C MET A 131 19.20 -7.16 -6.20
N GLU A 132 20.19 -7.87 -6.74
CA GLU A 132 20.45 -7.91 -8.18
C GLU A 132 19.28 -8.57 -8.93
N SER A 133 18.67 -9.61 -8.36
CA SER A 133 17.49 -10.25 -8.94
C SER A 133 16.30 -9.29 -9.06
N PHE A 134 16.16 -8.34 -8.12
CA PHE A 134 15.15 -7.30 -8.22
C PHE A 134 15.43 -6.33 -9.37
N LYS A 135 16.68 -6.06 -9.76
CA LYS A 135 16.96 -5.17 -10.91
C LYS A 135 16.34 -5.69 -12.21
N ASP A 136 16.25 -7.00 -12.39
CA ASP A 136 15.63 -7.60 -13.58
C ASP A 136 14.11 -7.37 -13.65
N ILE A 137 13.45 -7.19 -12.50
CA ILE A 137 12.05 -6.79 -12.43
C ILE A 137 11.90 -5.33 -12.88
N TYR A 138 12.81 -4.46 -12.45
CA TYR A 138 12.80 -3.04 -12.79
C TYR A 138 13.17 -2.74 -14.25
N ARG A 139 13.83 -3.69 -14.95
CA ARG A 139 14.12 -3.59 -16.40
C ARG A 139 12.87 -3.60 -17.28
N SER A 140 11.75 -4.14 -16.80
CA SER A 140 10.51 -4.20 -17.58
C SER A 140 9.40 -3.39 -16.91
N PRO A 141 8.85 -2.36 -17.57
CA PRO A 141 7.74 -1.56 -17.06
C PRO A 141 6.52 -2.39 -16.65
N PHE A 142 6.28 -3.50 -17.35
CA PHE A 142 5.18 -4.40 -17.01
C PHE A 142 5.47 -5.21 -15.74
N LYS A 143 6.69 -5.70 -15.55
CA LYS A 143 7.07 -6.52 -14.38
C LYS A 143 7.10 -5.68 -13.10
N ILE A 144 7.66 -4.47 -13.14
CA ILE A 144 7.64 -3.55 -12.00
C ILE A 144 6.20 -3.18 -11.63
N ALA A 145 5.34 -2.91 -12.63
CA ALA A 145 3.94 -2.60 -12.37
C ALA A 145 3.24 -3.75 -11.66
N LEU A 146 3.41 -4.98 -12.17
CA LEU A 146 2.81 -6.18 -11.61
C LEU A 146 3.34 -6.45 -10.20
N PHE A 147 4.65 -6.32 -10.00
CA PHE A 147 5.30 -6.52 -8.70
C PHE A 147 4.79 -5.51 -7.67
N THR A 148 4.89 -4.21 -7.94
CA THR A 148 4.43 -3.16 -7.03
C THR A 148 2.94 -3.28 -6.73
N PHE A 149 2.13 -3.63 -7.74
CA PHE A 149 0.68 -3.83 -7.54
C PHE A 149 0.39 -5.04 -6.65
N PHE A 150 0.86 -6.24 -7.02
CA PHE A 150 0.46 -7.49 -6.36
C PHE A 150 1.25 -7.82 -5.10
N VAL A 151 2.45 -7.30 -4.93
CA VAL A 151 3.34 -7.65 -3.81
C VAL A 151 3.31 -6.59 -2.71
N GLU A 152 3.24 -5.31 -3.07
CA GLU A 152 3.32 -4.23 -2.08
C GLU A 152 1.93 -3.77 -1.64
N ILE A 153 1.21 -3.05 -2.50
CA ILE A 153 0.05 -2.27 -2.05
C ILE A 153 -1.24 -3.11 -1.96
N PHE A 154 -1.47 -4.02 -2.91
CA PHE A 154 -2.72 -4.78 -2.96
C PHE A 154 -2.88 -5.76 -1.77
N PRO A 155 -1.88 -6.53 -1.34
CA PRO A 155 -2.01 -7.41 -0.16
C PRO A 155 -2.31 -6.64 1.12
N ILE A 156 -1.68 -5.47 1.31
CA ILE A 156 -1.93 -4.63 2.47
C ILE A 156 -3.37 -4.07 2.40
N GLY A 157 -3.80 -3.61 1.23
CA GLY A 157 -5.18 -3.19 1.00
C GLY A 157 -6.20 -4.30 1.28
N LEU A 158 -5.88 -5.55 0.93
CA LEU A 158 -6.68 -6.73 1.23
C LEU A 158 -6.81 -6.95 2.74
N ILE A 159 -5.69 -6.93 3.47
CA ILE A 159 -5.67 -7.10 4.93
C ILE A 159 -6.49 -5.99 5.61
N VAL A 160 -6.31 -4.73 5.21
CA VAL A 160 -7.07 -3.62 5.79
C VAL A 160 -8.55 -3.74 5.45
N SER A 161 -8.91 -4.18 4.24
CA SER A 161 -10.31 -4.41 3.88
C SER A 161 -10.96 -5.52 4.72
N LEU A 162 -10.22 -6.56 5.08
CA LEU A 162 -10.69 -7.59 6.02
C LEU A 162 -10.91 -7.00 7.41
N ILE A 163 -9.96 -6.21 7.92
CA ILE A 163 -10.07 -5.56 9.23
C ILE A 163 -11.30 -4.63 9.26
N VAL A 164 -11.46 -3.77 8.26
CA VAL A 164 -12.61 -2.86 8.16
C VAL A 164 -13.93 -3.65 8.08
N ALA A 165 -13.96 -4.74 7.31
CA ALA A 165 -15.13 -5.60 7.22
C ALA A 165 -15.48 -6.28 8.54
N LEU A 166 -14.49 -6.73 9.32
CA LEU A 166 -14.69 -7.30 10.65
C LEU A 166 -15.19 -6.25 11.65
N LEU A 167 -14.61 -5.06 11.65
CA LEU A 167 -14.97 -3.97 12.57
C LEU A 167 -16.38 -3.42 12.32
N LEU A 168 -16.83 -3.39 11.06
CA LEU A 168 -18.14 -2.83 10.70
C LEU A 168 -19.24 -3.88 10.58
N LYS A 169 -18.91 -5.18 10.68
CA LYS A 169 -19.89 -6.26 10.71
C LYS A 169 -20.74 -6.13 11.98
N LYS A 170 -22.03 -5.76 11.83
CA LYS A 170 -23.00 -5.90 12.92
C LYS A 170 -23.34 -7.39 13.04
N ASN A 171 -22.89 -8.05 14.11
CA ASN A 171 -23.44 -9.33 14.50
C ASN A 171 -24.75 -9.05 15.26
N ASN A 172 -25.87 -9.60 14.83
CA ASN A 172 -27.12 -9.64 15.60
C ASN A 172 -26.99 -10.40 16.96
N LYS A 173 -25.77 -10.75 17.40
CA LYS A 173 -25.53 -11.39 18.70
C LYS A 173 -25.57 -10.41 19.89
N ALA A 174 -25.37 -9.11 19.67
CA ALA A 174 -25.38 -8.13 20.77
C ALA A 174 -26.79 -7.75 21.25
N GLU A 175 -27.83 -7.95 20.43
CA GLU A 175 -29.23 -7.72 20.85
C GLU A 175 -29.82 -8.91 21.62
N ALA A 176 -29.24 -10.11 21.53
CA ALA A 176 -29.73 -11.31 22.22
C ALA A 176 -29.27 -11.45 23.69
N LEU A 177 -28.35 -10.59 24.15
CA LEU A 177 -27.82 -10.59 25.53
C LEU A 177 -28.38 -9.47 26.41
N THR A 178 -29.16 -8.55 25.84
CA THR A 178 -29.83 -7.46 26.57
C THR A 178 -31.34 -7.68 26.74
N THR A 179 -31.89 -8.77 26.20
CA THR A 179 -33.29 -9.17 26.34
C THR A 179 -33.47 -10.52 27.06
N ALA A 180 -32.47 -10.98 27.81
CA ALA A 180 -32.54 -12.17 28.65
C ALA A 180 -32.64 -11.77 30.13
#